data_AF-A0A5B7I9Z2-F1
#
_entry.id   AF-A0A5B7I9Z2-F1
#
_cell.length_a   1.000
_cell.length_b   1.000
_cell.length_c   1.000
_cell.angle_alpha   90.00
_cell.angle_beta   90.00
_cell.angle_gamma   90.00
#
_symmetry.space_group_name_H-M   'P 1'
#
loop_
_entity.id
_entity.type
_entity.pdbx_description
1 polymer ?
#
loop_
_entity_poly.entity_id
_entity_poly.type
_entity_poly.pdbx_seq_one_letter_code
_entity_poly.pdbx_strand_id
1 'polypeptide(L)'
;MKEEEDKRDWLHKAIRVGSLPHVEYIADTEDVAVAKDTKGRTSLHLATLCEETEIMQFLAIQYPILLMMGDNVSTCLVCGEIDK
;
A
#
# COMPACT_ATOMS: atom_id res chain seq x y z
N MET A 1 -1.12 -1.27 -22.05
CA MET A 1 -2.09 -1.45 -20.95
C MET A 1 -1.77 -2.62 -20.03
N LYS A 2 -0.93 -3.61 -20.42
CA LYS A 2 -0.57 -4.77 -19.58
C LYS A 2 0.52 -4.47 -18.52
N GLU A 3 1.46 -3.57 -18.82
CA GLU A 3 2.59 -3.25 -17.91
C GLU A 3 2.16 -2.66 -16.56
N GLU A 4 1.13 -1.81 -16.53
CA GLU A 4 0.66 -1.20 -15.28
C GLU A 4 -0.04 -2.22 -14.38
N GLU A 5 -0.71 -3.22 -14.96
CA GLU A 5 -1.29 -4.35 -14.21
C GLU A 5 -0.18 -5.18 -13.55
N ASP A 6 0.88 -5.47 -14.29
CA ASP A 6 2.02 -6.22 -13.77
C ASP A 6 2.73 -5.43 -12.64
N LYS A 7 3.02 -4.14 -12.83
CA LYS A 7 3.67 -3.31 -11.80
C LYS A 7 2.95 -3.34 -10.45
N ARG A 8 1.61 -3.36 -10.45
CA ARG A 8 0.80 -3.45 -9.22
C ARG A 8 1.04 -4.76 -8.48
N ASP A 9 1.03 -5.87 -9.21
CA ASP A 9 1.32 -7.19 -8.65
C ASP A 9 2.76 -7.29 -8.12
N TRP A 10 3.72 -6.69 -8.83
CA TRP A 10 5.11 -6.61 -8.39
C TRP A 10 5.28 -5.74 -7.13
N LEU A 11 4.58 -4.61 -7.05
CA LEU A 11 4.55 -3.75 -5.86
C LEU A 11 4.04 -4.52 -4.64
N HIS A 12 2.90 -5.20 -4.79
CA HIS A 12 2.33 -6.02 -3.72
C HIS A 12 3.27 -7.15 -3.27
N LYS A 13 4.03 -7.76 -4.18
CA LYS A 13 5.05 -8.75 -3.84
C LYS A 13 6.23 -8.12 -3.09
N ALA A 14 6.72 -6.96 -3.52
CA ALA A 14 7.82 -6.25 -2.86
C ALA A 14 7.48 -5.90 -1.40
N ILE A 15 6.23 -5.49 -1.16
CA ILE A 15 5.70 -5.21 0.19
C ILE A 15 5.68 -6.48 1.04
N ARG A 16 5.20 -7.60 0.49
CA ARG A 16 5.19 -8.89 1.21
C ARG A 16 6.57 -9.42 1.56
N VAL A 17 7.58 -9.01 0.80
CA VAL A 17 8.99 -9.36 1.02
C VAL A 17 9.65 -8.37 2.01
N GLY A 18 9.04 -7.22 2.29
CA GLY A 18 9.63 -6.19 3.14
C GLY A 18 10.74 -5.39 2.46
N SER A 19 10.76 -5.32 1.12
CA SER A 19 11.82 -4.63 0.40
C SER A 19 11.44 -3.20 0.04
N LEU A 20 11.70 -2.26 0.96
CA LEU A 20 11.56 -0.82 0.74
C LEU A 20 12.15 -0.33 -0.60
N PRO A 21 13.43 -0.61 -0.98
CA PRO A 21 13.99 -0.07 -2.22
C PRO A 21 13.26 -0.56 -3.48
N HIS A 22 12.70 -1.77 -3.46
CA HIS A 22 11.86 -2.24 -4.56
C HIS A 22 10.50 -1.56 -4.57
N VAL A 23 9.91 -1.30 -3.40
CA VAL A 23 8.67 -0.52 -3.29
C VAL A 23 8.87 0.88 -3.86
N GLU A 24 9.95 1.57 -3.50
CA GLU A 24 10.26 2.91 -4.01
C GLU A 24 10.47 2.91 -5.53
N TYR A 25 11.12 1.88 -6.06
CA TYR A 25 11.37 1.76 -7.50
C TYR A 25 10.09 1.45 -8.31
N ILE A 26 9.18 0.65 -7.75
CA ILE A 26 7.97 0.19 -8.45
C ILE A 26 6.80 1.17 -8.25
N ALA A 27 6.69 1.80 -7.09
CA ALA A 27 5.73 2.85 -6.79
C ALA A 27 6.14 4.16 -7.49
N ASP A 28 6.16 4.14 -8.81
CA ASP A 28 6.55 5.26 -9.66
C ASP A 28 5.41 6.27 -9.83
N THR A 29 4.16 5.79 -9.80
CA THR A 29 2.95 6.59 -9.99
C THR A 29 1.90 6.33 -8.91
N GLU A 30 1.08 7.34 -8.65
CA GLU A 30 -0.04 7.23 -7.70
C GLU A 30 -1.00 6.10 -8.09
N ASP A 31 -1.29 5.94 -9.39
CA ASP A 31 -2.17 4.88 -9.93
C ASP A 31 -1.70 3.44 -9.62
N VAL A 32 -0.39 3.24 -9.45
CA VAL A 32 0.19 1.95 -9.05
C VAL A 32 0.13 1.81 -7.52
N ALA A 33 0.39 2.88 -6.79
CA ALA A 33 0.34 2.88 -5.32
C ALA A 33 -1.08 2.63 -4.78
N VAL A 34 -2.11 3.30 -5.36
CA VAL A 34 -3.53 3.16 -4.97
C VAL A 34 -4.21 1.91 -5.50
N ALA A 35 -3.49 1.15 -6.32
CA ALA A 35 -4.01 -0.08 -6.87
C ALA A 35 -4.43 -1.06 -5.77
N LYS A 36 -5.48 -1.81 -6.07
CA LYS A 36 -6.02 -2.84 -5.19
C LYS A 36 -5.61 -4.20 -5.72
N ASP A 37 -5.15 -5.06 -4.81
CA ASP A 37 -4.95 -6.49 -5.05
C ASP A 37 -6.30 -7.14 -5.43
N THR A 38 -6.26 -8.37 -5.92
CA THR A 38 -7.40 -9.26 -6.20
C THR A 38 -8.41 -9.36 -5.05
N LYS A 39 -7.97 -9.09 -3.81
CA LYS A 39 -8.83 -9.04 -2.63
C LYS A 39 -9.36 -7.65 -2.29
N GLY A 40 -9.17 -6.63 -3.12
CA GLY A 40 -9.61 -5.26 -2.87
C GLY A 40 -8.76 -4.48 -1.85
N ARG A 41 -7.57 -4.97 -1.50
CA ARG A 41 -6.64 -4.36 -0.52
C ARG A 41 -5.65 -3.44 -1.21
N THR A 42 -5.41 -2.25 -0.68
CA THR A 42 -4.36 -1.34 -1.21
C THR A 42 -2.96 -1.76 -0.74
N SER A 43 -1.93 -1.19 -1.37
CA SER A 43 -0.52 -1.37 -0.98
C SER A 43 -0.27 -1.07 0.51
N LEU A 44 -0.92 -0.04 1.05
CA LEU A 44 -0.80 0.33 2.46
C LEU A 44 -1.36 -0.77 3.39
N HIS A 45 -2.50 -1.38 3.05
CA HIS A 45 -3.06 -2.50 3.82
C HIS A 45 -2.13 -3.70 3.85
N LEU A 46 -1.48 -4.00 2.73
CA LEU A 46 -0.50 -5.08 2.69
C LEU A 46 0.71 -4.75 3.57
N ALA A 47 1.19 -3.51 3.56
CA ALA A 47 2.30 -3.10 4.42
C ALA A 47 1.94 -3.23 5.90
N THR A 48 0.71 -2.85 6.29
CA THR A 48 0.22 -3.04 7.65
C THR A 48 0.11 -4.52 8.03
N LEU A 49 -0.43 -5.36 7.13
CA LEU A 49 -0.55 -6.81 7.37
C LEU A 49 0.80 -7.52 7.45
N CYS A 50 1.81 -6.99 6.77
CA CYS A 50 3.18 -7.49 6.81
C CYS A 50 4.00 -6.85 7.95
N GLU A 51 3.42 -5.94 8.74
CA GLU A 51 4.09 -5.21 9.82
C GLU A 51 5.31 -4.38 9.34
N GLU A 52 5.30 -4.01 8.05
CA GLU A 52 6.39 -3.29 7.38
C GLU A 52 6.28 -1.79 7.61
N THR A 53 6.64 -1.36 8.82
CA THR A 53 6.48 0.04 9.26
C THR A 53 7.22 1.06 8.39
N GLU A 54 8.41 0.74 7.88
CA GLU A 54 9.19 1.63 7.00
C GLU A 54 8.47 1.86 5.67
N ILE A 55 7.97 0.78 5.06
CA ILE A 55 7.17 0.82 3.83
C ILE A 55 5.87 1.58 4.06
N MET A 56 5.22 1.34 5.20
CA MET A 56 3.97 2.01 5.56
C MET A 56 4.17 3.53 5.70
N GLN A 57 5.26 3.96 6.35
CA GLN A 57 5.61 5.38 6.47
C GLN A 57 5.94 6.00 5.10
N PHE A 58 6.74 5.32 4.27
CA PHE A 58 7.04 5.79 2.93
C PHE A 58 5.76 6.02 2.11
N LEU A 59 4.89 5.01 2.05
CA LEU A 59 3.63 5.09 1.30
C LEU A 59 2.69 6.16 1.85
N ALA A 60 2.60 6.33 3.18
CA ALA A 60 1.74 7.34 3.79
C ALA A 60 2.24 8.78 3.53
N ILE A 61 3.56 8.99 3.51
CA ILE A 61 4.17 10.30 3.23
C ILE A 61 4.08 10.62 1.74
N GLN A 62 4.42 9.65 0.88
CA GLN A 62 4.48 9.85 -0.57
C GLN A 62 3.09 9.92 -1.20
N TYR A 63 2.15 9.10 -0.70
CA TYR A 63 0.80 8.98 -1.25
C TYR A 63 -0.25 9.08 -0.13
N PRO A 64 -0.51 10.29 0.40
CA PRO A 64 -1.47 10.48 1.49
C PRO A 64 -2.90 10.06 1.11
N ILE A 65 -3.22 10.00 -0.18
CA ILE A 65 -4.50 9.46 -0.67
C ILE A 65 -4.74 8.00 -0.22
N LEU A 66 -3.67 7.20 -0.01
CA LEU A 66 -3.79 5.82 0.46
C LEU A 66 -4.41 5.72 1.86
N LEU A 67 -4.22 6.75 2.69
CA LEU A 67 -4.79 6.83 4.03
C LEU A 67 -6.31 7.07 4.00
N MET A 68 -6.81 7.68 2.93
CA MET A 68 -8.23 8.01 2.73
C MET A 68 -9.00 6.89 2.00
N MET A 69 -8.27 5.92 1.43
CA MET A 69 -8.85 4.84 0.63
C MET A 69 -9.34 3.72 1.54
N GLY A 70 -10.66 3.69 1.77
CA GLY A 70 -11.33 2.57 2.43
C GLY A 70 -11.12 1.27 1.64
N ASP A 71 -10.58 0.27 2.31
CA ASP A 71 -10.52 -1.12 1.86
C ASP A 71 -11.51 -1.99 2.66
N ASN A 72 -11.48 -3.30 2.41
CA ASN A 72 -12.34 -4.25 3.11
C ASN A 72 -11.80 -4.68 4.48
N VAL A 73 -10.54 -4.37 4.81
CA VAL A 73 -9.93 -4.64 6.11
C VAL A 73 -9.76 -3.32 6.84
N SER A 74 -10.88 -2.77 7.34
CA SER A 74 -11.06 -1.65 8.27
C SER A 74 -9.79 -1.06 8.94
N THR A 75 -8.84 -0.53 8.18
CA THR A 75 -7.60 0.04 8.71
C THR A 75 -7.53 1.49 8.27
N CYS A 76 -8.46 2.29 8.81
CA CYS A 76 -8.36 3.74 8.75
C CYS A 76 -7.20 4.18 9.66
N LEU A 77 -5.99 4.34 9.13
CA LEU A 77 -4.87 4.94 9.88
C LEU A 77 -5.14 6.41 10.25
N VAL A 78 -6.14 7.07 9.64
CA VAL A 78 -6.59 8.43 9.99
C VAL A 78 -7.70 8.45 11.04
N CYS A 79 -8.27 7.29 11.39
CA CYS A 79 -9.08 7.16 12.60
C CYS A 79 -8.17 6.72 13.75
N GLY A 80 -7.20 7.58 14.07
CA GLY A 80 -6.66 7.62 15.42
C GLY A 80 -7.77 8.10 16.34
N GLU A 81 -8.41 7.15 17.04
CA GLU A 81 -9.08 7.23 18.34
C GLU A 81 -10.29 6.29 18.39
N ILE A 82 -10.44 5.65 19.56
CA ILE A 82 -11.51 4.72 19.99
C ILE A 82 -11.16 3.24 19.78
N ASP A 83 -10.16 2.76 20.52
CA ASP A 83 -10.32 1.51 21.26
C ASP A 83 -10.10 1.84 22.75
N LYS A 84 -11.21 2.10 23.45
CA LYS A 84 -11.37 2.09 24.91
C LYS A 84 -12.64 1.33 25.23
#